data_AF-E9SGS6-F1
#
_entry.id   AF-E9SGS6-F1
#
_cell.length_a   1.000
_cell.length_b   1.000
_cell.length_c   1.000
_cell.angle_alpha   90.00
_cell.angle_beta   90.00
_cell.angle_gamma   90.00
#
_symmetry.space_group_name_H-M   'P 1'
#
loop_
_entity.id
_entity.type
_entity.pdbx_description
1 polymer ?
#
loop_
_entity_poly.entity_id
_entity_poly.type
_entity_poly.pdbx_seq_one_letter_code
_entity_poly.pdbx_strand_id
1 'polypeptide(L)'
;MYNNIFSGQTSYCMNPRANAYIFSEYNLFENCKNPMQVKLGAVKSFNDVLNGCKGDMDGTVVSSKSTKVSTDCQYANFDTNSSVCYIPSGNYQLITDTSKLASNFSVYGGAMDANTTVNGSTSTSQQQQTTVTYTKVAATAATATQPGNTEYYIGSDGKYYTLSNGTYTQIAANSWVIPALGVSGNTYPTNIQVQYSEEYHQMRFTWNKVDNAQNYGIAVYLAGKWRIQTQSISASTTSYTTPKNMTPGMTYKVAIAAKVNGTWDVANAIKNAVTVTVK
;
A
#
# COMPACT_ATOMS: atom_id res chain seq x y z
N MET A 1 2.29 -5.86 -30.33
CA MET A 1 3.53 -5.30 -30.90
C MET A 1 4.10 -4.29 -29.94
N TYR A 2 5.42 -4.30 -29.74
CA TYR A 2 6.09 -3.44 -28.77
C TYR A 2 7.48 -2.99 -29.26
N ASN A 3 7.97 -1.85 -28.77
CA ASN A 3 9.31 -1.31 -29.04
C ASN A 3 9.66 -1.11 -30.53
N ASN A 4 8.68 -0.89 -31.39
CA ASN A 4 8.91 -0.63 -32.81
C ASN A 4 9.12 0.86 -33.07
N ILE A 5 9.93 1.20 -34.08
CA ILE A 5 10.08 2.55 -34.60
C ILE A 5 9.51 2.56 -36.03
N PHE A 6 8.41 3.27 -36.22
CA PHE A 6 7.85 3.56 -37.53
C PHE A 6 8.27 4.97 -37.90
N SER A 7 9.07 5.13 -38.95
CA SER A 7 9.51 6.46 -39.40
C SER A 7 9.11 6.70 -40.84
N GLY A 8 8.52 7.88 -41.11
CA GLY A 8 8.24 8.38 -42.45
C GLY A 8 7.26 7.54 -43.29
N GLN A 9 6.42 6.71 -42.66
CA GLN A 9 5.51 5.83 -43.40
C GLN A 9 4.50 6.66 -44.22
N THR A 10 4.37 6.36 -45.51
CA THR A 10 3.53 7.15 -46.44
C THR A 10 2.13 6.58 -46.65
N SER A 11 1.86 5.37 -46.18
CA SER A 11 0.56 4.69 -46.31
C SER A 11 -0.15 4.54 -44.96
N TYR A 12 0.10 3.47 -44.22
CA TYR A 12 -0.39 3.22 -42.87
C TYR A 12 0.64 2.42 -42.07
N CYS A 13 0.61 2.53 -40.75
CA CYS A 13 1.45 1.69 -39.88
C CYS A 13 0.67 0.47 -39.36
N MET A 14 -0.50 0.70 -38.76
CA MET A 14 -1.39 -0.36 -38.29
C MET A 14 -2.72 -0.35 -39.04
N ASN A 15 -3.13 -1.51 -39.53
CA ASN A 15 -4.43 -1.71 -40.20
C ASN A 15 -4.97 -3.12 -39.92
N PRO A 16 -5.77 -3.31 -38.85
CA PRO A 16 -6.39 -4.60 -38.58
C PRO A 16 -7.37 -4.97 -39.70
N ARG A 17 -7.43 -6.26 -40.02
CA ARG A 17 -8.38 -6.85 -40.98
C ARG A 17 -9.01 -8.10 -40.38
N ALA A 18 -10.12 -8.56 -40.96
CA ALA A 18 -10.82 -9.78 -40.54
C ALA A 18 -11.11 -9.80 -39.03
N ASN A 19 -11.56 -8.68 -38.48
CA ASN A 19 -11.82 -8.49 -37.04
C ASN A 19 -10.60 -8.79 -36.14
N ALA A 20 -9.37 -8.58 -36.63
CA ALA A 20 -8.17 -8.73 -35.81
C ALA A 20 -8.11 -7.68 -34.70
N TYR A 21 -7.52 -8.07 -33.57
CA TYR A 21 -7.23 -7.20 -32.44
C TYR A 21 -5.72 -6.98 -32.33
N ILE A 22 -5.28 -5.73 -32.43
CA ILE A 22 -3.87 -5.35 -32.27
C ILE A 22 -3.71 -4.67 -30.91
N PHE A 23 -2.88 -5.27 -30.05
CA PHE A 23 -2.34 -4.57 -28.90
C PHE A 23 -0.99 -3.95 -29.27
N SER A 24 -0.90 -2.63 -29.18
CA SER A 24 0.27 -1.81 -29.47
C SER A 24 0.73 -1.15 -28.18
N GLU A 25 2.00 -1.34 -27.80
CA GLU A 25 2.58 -0.69 -26.63
C GLU A 25 3.99 -0.16 -26.82
N TYR A 26 4.30 1.00 -26.23
CA TYR A 26 5.65 1.58 -26.22
C TYR A 26 6.32 1.60 -27.61
N ASN A 27 5.57 1.88 -28.66
CA ASN A 27 6.11 2.10 -30.00
C ASN A 27 6.29 3.60 -30.26
N LEU A 28 7.20 3.92 -31.18
CA LEU A 28 7.45 5.27 -31.65
C LEU A 28 7.00 5.38 -33.12
N PHE A 29 6.07 6.29 -33.40
CA PHE A 29 5.63 6.65 -34.75
C PHE A 29 6.07 8.08 -35.05
N GLU A 30 6.98 8.24 -35.99
CA GLU A 30 7.58 9.53 -36.37
C GLU A 30 7.24 9.88 -37.80
N ASN A 31 6.55 11.02 -37.98
CA ASN A 31 6.23 11.57 -39.29
C ASN A 31 5.46 10.59 -40.20
N CYS A 32 4.64 9.73 -39.61
CA CYS A 32 3.88 8.71 -40.32
C CYS A 32 2.50 9.21 -40.77
N LYS A 33 2.06 8.75 -41.94
CA LYS A 33 0.67 8.85 -42.40
C LYS A 33 -0.11 7.63 -41.91
N ASN A 34 -1.33 7.88 -41.41
CA ASN A 34 -2.28 6.89 -40.91
C ASN A 34 -1.62 5.87 -39.94
N PRO A 35 -1.07 6.34 -38.80
CA PRO A 35 -0.42 5.43 -37.85
C PRO A 35 -1.36 4.32 -37.36
N MET A 36 -2.67 4.59 -37.25
CA MET A 36 -3.69 3.62 -36.85
C MET A 36 -4.93 3.77 -37.72
N GLN A 37 -5.01 3.02 -38.83
CA GLN A 37 -6.19 2.99 -39.69
C GLN A 37 -7.04 1.77 -39.37
N VAL A 38 -8.16 1.95 -38.68
CA VAL A 38 -9.01 0.83 -38.24
C VAL A 38 -10.23 0.70 -39.16
N LYS A 39 -10.12 -0.16 -40.18
CA LYS A 39 -11.25 -0.45 -41.08
C LYS A 39 -12.13 -1.59 -40.58
N LEU A 40 -11.54 -2.60 -39.93
CA LEU A 40 -12.25 -3.76 -39.41
C LEU A 40 -11.43 -4.42 -38.29
N GLY A 41 -12.02 -4.59 -37.10
CA GLY A 41 -11.32 -5.04 -35.89
C GLY A 41 -11.02 -3.90 -34.93
N ALA A 42 -9.94 -3.99 -34.16
CA ALA A 42 -9.58 -2.97 -33.18
C ALA A 42 -8.07 -2.84 -32.98
N VAL A 43 -7.64 -1.61 -32.67
CA VAL A 43 -6.29 -1.31 -32.18
C VAL A 43 -6.43 -0.73 -30.79
N LYS A 44 -5.74 -1.33 -29.82
CA LYS A 44 -5.54 -0.80 -28.47
C LYS A 44 -4.12 -0.28 -28.37
N SER A 45 -3.98 1.02 -28.12
CA SER A 45 -2.68 1.69 -27.99
C SER A 45 -2.41 2.07 -26.54
N PHE A 46 -1.28 1.61 -25.99
CA PHE A 46 -0.85 1.88 -24.62
C PHE A 46 0.57 2.44 -24.61
N ASN A 47 0.73 3.71 -24.23
CA ASN A 47 2.04 4.39 -24.20
C ASN A 47 2.80 4.41 -25.54
N ASP A 48 2.10 4.36 -26.67
CA ASP A 48 2.71 4.68 -27.95
C ASP A 48 2.93 6.20 -28.07
N VAL A 49 4.01 6.60 -28.74
CA VAL A 49 4.31 8.00 -29.04
C VAL A 49 4.04 8.24 -30.52
N LEU A 50 3.12 9.17 -30.81
CA LEU A 50 2.84 9.64 -32.16
C LEU A 50 3.40 11.06 -32.31
N ASN A 51 4.57 11.17 -32.94
CA ASN A 51 5.27 12.43 -33.16
C ASN A 51 5.18 12.82 -34.65
N GLY A 52 4.65 14.00 -34.95
CA GLY A 52 4.52 14.49 -36.34
C GLY A 52 3.63 13.64 -37.25
N CYS A 53 2.82 12.73 -36.69
CA CYS A 53 1.94 11.85 -37.46
C CYS A 53 0.70 12.58 -37.98
N LYS A 54 0.12 12.09 -39.08
CA LYS A 54 -1.07 12.68 -39.72
C LYS A 54 -2.02 11.61 -40.27
N GLY A 55 -3.28 11.99 -40.51
CA GLY A 55 -4.30 11.09 -41.03
C GLY A 55 -4.92 10.21 -39.95
N ASP A 56 -5.27 8.97 -40.31
CA ASP A 56 -6.11 8.08 -39.48
C ASP A 56 -5.38 7.64 -38.20
N MET A 57 -6.01 7.93 -37.06
CA MET A 57 -5.55 7.64 -35.70
C MET A 57 -6.68 6.95 -34.91
N ASP A 58 -7.35 6.00 -35.56
CA ASP A 58 -8.61 5.40 -35.10
C ASP A 58 -8.43 4.40 -33.95
N GLY A 59 -7.19 4.12 -33.56
CA GLY A 59 -6.90 3.24 -32.44
C GLY A 59 -7.32 3.84 -31.11
N THR A 60 -7.81 2.98 -30.21
CA THR A 60 -8.21 3.40 -28.87
C THR A 60 -7.00 3.53 -27.98
N VAL A 61 -6.63 4.77 -27.65
CA VAL A 61 -5.57 5.07 -26.68
C VAL A 61 -6.09 4.83 -25.27
N VAL A 62 -5.36 4.04 -24.49
CA VAL A 62 -5.71 3.73 -23.11
C VAL A 62 -4.59 4.15 -22.15
N SER A 63 -4.98 4.68 -20.98
CA SER A 63 -4.06 5.02 -19.90
C SER A 63 -3.69 3.83 -19.01
N SER A 64 -4.36 2.69 -19.18
CA SER A 64 -4.11 1.45 -18.45
C SER A 64 -4.16 0.26 -19.38
N LYS A 65 -3.22 -0.68 -19.23
CA LYS A 65 -3.26 -1.98 -19.90
C LYS A 65 -4.51 -2.79 -19.52
N SER A 66 -5.10 -2.60 -18.34
CA SER A 66 -6.31 -3.35 -17.95
C SER A 66 -7.58 -2.89 -18.68
N THR A 67 -7.55 -1.72 -19.32
CA THR A 67 -8.71 -1.18 -20.04
C THR A 67 -9.03 -2.04 -21.26
N LYS A 68 -10.26 -2.54 -21.34
CA LYS A 68 -10.73 -3.31 -22.50
C LYS A 68 -11.15 -2.38 -23.64
N VAL A 69 -10.91 -2.80 -24.87
CA VAL A 69 -11.38 -2.12 -26.08
C VAL A 69 -12.45 -2.98 -26.75
N SER A 70 -13.55 -2.37 -27.17
CA SER A 70 -14.64 -3.07 -27.86
C SER A 70 -14.13 -3.70 -29.16
N THR A 71 -14.46 -4.96 -29.39
CA THR A 71 -14.02 -5.69 -30.59
C THR A 71 -14.81 -7.00 -30.75
N ASP A 72 -15.03 -7.39 -32.01
CA ASP A 72 -15.61 -8.69 -32.36
C ASP A 72 -14.56 -9.81 -32.46
N CYS A 73 -13.30 -9.52 -32.13
CA CYS A 73 -12.22 -10.50 -32.16
C CYS A 73 -12.40 -11.55 -31.04
N GLN A 74 -12.54 -12.82 -31.42
CA GLN A 74 -12.69 -13.94 -30.47
C GLN A 74 -11.50 -14.07 -29.50
N TYR A 75 -10.29 -13.68 -29.93
CA TYR A 75 -9.04 -13.79 -29.15
C TYR A 75 -8.52 -12.43 -28.66
N ALA A 76 -9.41 -11.46 -28.49
CA ALA A 76 -9.06 -10.16 -27.93
C ALA A 76 -8.53 -10.26 -26.48
N ASN A 77 -7.90 -9.17 -26.03
CA ASN A 77 -7.40 -9.00 -24.66
C ASN A 77 -6.33 -10.02 -24.25
N PHE A 78 -5.63 -10.63 -25.20
CA PHE A 78 -4.48 -11.49 -24.90
C PHE A 78 -3.38 -10.77 -24.13
N ASP A 79 -3.34 -9.43 -24.19
CA ASP A 79 -2.44 -8.59 -23.43
C ASP A 79 -2.67 -8.62 -21.92
N THR A 80 -3.85 -9.06 -21.46
CA THR A 80 -4.20 -9.16 -20.02
C THR A 80 -4.78 -10.50 -19.62
N ASN A 81 -5.13 -11.36 -20.58
CA ASN A 81 -5.65 -12.70 -20.33
C ASN A 81 -4.59 -13.77 -20.65
N SER A 82 -4.00 -14.34 -19.59
CA SER A 82 -2.96 -15.37 -19.70
C SER A 82 -3.44 -16.67 -20.35
N SER A 83 -4.74 -16.95 -20.37
CA SER A 83 -5.29 -18.18 -20.97
C SER A 83 -5.34 -18.15 -22.50
N VAL A 84 -5.12 -16.99 -23.12
CA VAL A 84 -5.13 -16.81 -24.59
C VAL A 84 -3.82 -16.19 -25.11
N CYS A 85 -2.82 -15.98 -24.24
CA CYS A 85 -1.54 -15.38 -24.60
C CYS A 85 -0.41 -16.40 -24.63
N TYR A 86 0.36 -16.43 -25.73
CA TYR A 86 1.54 -17.29 -25.87
C TYR A 86 2.80 -16.73 -25.16
N ILE A 87 2.77 -15.46 -24.72
CA ILE A 87 3.80 -14.81 -23.90
C ILE A 87 3.13 -14.25 -22.63
N PRO A 88 2.75 -15.11 -21.68
CA PRO A 88 2.07 -14.66 -20.48
C PRO A 88 2.99 -13.70 -19.69
N SER A 89 2.44 -12.54 -19.33
CA SER A 89 2.94 -11.63 -18.29
C SER A 89 4.39 -11.11 -18.38
N GLY A 90 4.88 -10.72 -19.57
CA GLY A 90 6.10 -9.91 -19.64
C GLY A 90 7.42 -10.68 -19.76
N ASN A 91 7.37 -11.94 -20.20
CA ASN A 91 8.57 -12.69 -20.63
C ASN A 91 9.11 -12.20 -21.99
N TYR A 92 9.23 -10.89 -22.15
CA TYR A 92 9.85 -10.23 -23.29
C TYR A 92 10.55 -8.95 -22.81
N GLN A 93 11.64 -8.60 -23.49
CA GLN A 93 12.35 -7.35 -23.20
C GLN A 93 11.51 -6.18 -23.68
N LEU A 94 11.08 -5.34 -22.74
CA LEU A 94 10.24 -4.17 -22.99
C LEU A 94 11.00 -2.91 -22.56
N ILE A 95 11.05 -1.91 -23.44
CA ILE A 95 11.70 -0.63 -23.19
C ILE A 95 10.57 0.35 -23.00
N THR A 96 10.33 0.75 -21.76
CA THR A 96 9.19 1.62 -21.42
C THR A 96 9.47 3.10 -21.70
N ASP A 97 10.71 3.45 -21.95
CA ASP A 97 11.14 4.79 -22.36
C ASP A 97 11.37 4.81 -23.87
N THR A 98 10.34 5.24 -24.61
CA THR A 98 10.34 5.21 -26.08
C THR A 98 11.43 6.07 -26.70
N SER A 99 11.99 7.05 -25.97
CA SER A 99 13.12 7.87 -26.44
C SER A 99 14.40 7.06 -26.64
N LYS A 100 14.52 5.89 -25.97
CA LYS A 100 15.71 5.02 -26.05
C LYS A 100 15.64 3.99 -27.18
N LEU A 101 14.52 3.86 -27.87
CA LEU A 101 14.34 2.84 -28.90
C LEU A 101 15.37 2.97 -30.02
N ALA A 102 15.63 4.21 -30.49
CA ALA A 102 16.60 4.45 -31.56
C ALA A 102 18.02 4.00 -31.16
N SER A 103 18.46 4.34 -29.94
CA SER A 103 19.76 3.90 -29.41
C SER A 103 19.85 2.39 -29.20
N ASN A 104 18.74 1.74 -28.84
CA ASN A 104 18.72 0.29 -28.69
C ASN A 104 18.79 -0.41 -30.05
N PHE A 105 18.05 0.10 -31.04
CA PHE A 105 18.06 -0.44 -32.39
C PHE A 105 19.43 -0.28 -33.07
N SER A 106 20.16 0.80 -32.81
CA SER A 106 21.51 0.95 -33.38
C SER A 106 22.53 -0.06 -32.84
N VAL A 107 22.29 -0.63 -31.65
CA VAL A 107 23.17 -1.63 -31.02
C VAL A 107 22.74 -3.05 -31.36
N TYR A 108 21.43 -3.32 -31.32
CA TYR A 108 20.89 -4.69 -31.36
C TYR A 108 19.96 -4.98 -32.55
N GLY A 109 19.69 -3.98 -33.40
CA GLY A 109 18.87 -4.15 -34.60
C GLY A 109 19.63 -4.82 -35.75
N GLY A 110 18.90 -5.30 -36.76
CA GLY A 110 19.45 -5.91 -37.97
C GLY A 110 19.15 -7.41 -38.11
N ALA A 111 19.58 -8.00 -39.23
CA ALA A 111 19.53 -9.44 -39.42
C ALA A 111 20.64 -10.11 -38.60
N MET A 112 20.37 -11.29 -38.01
CA MET A 112 21.42 -12.05 -37.32
C MET A 112 22.57 -12.35 -38.29
N ASP A 113 23.76 -11.81 -38.01
CA ASP A 113 24.99 -12.10 -38.74
C ASP A 113 25.54 -13.47 -38.32
N ALA A 114 25.78 -14.36 -39.29
CA ALA A 114 26.24 -15.73 -39.09
C ALA A 114 27.65 -15.84 -38.47
N ASN A 115 28.48 -14.80 -38.60
CA ASN A 115 29.86 -14.80 -38.08
C ASN A 115 30.02 -14.10 -36.74
N THR A 116 29.00 -13.35 -36.32
CA THR A 116 28.93 -12.87 -34.95
C THR A 116 28.39 -14.03 -34.12
N THR A 117 29.26 -14.79 -33.47
CA THR A 117 28.81 -15.73 -32.44
C THR A 117 28.15 -14.87 -31.36
N VAL A 118 26.82 -14.79 -31.38
CA VAL A 118 26.07 -14.41 -30.20
C VAL A 118 26.33 -15.58 -29.24
N ASN A 119 27.39 -15.48 -28.43
CA ASN A 119 27.45 -16.25 -27.21
C ASN A 119 26.14 -15.93 -26.50
N GLY A 120 25.20 -16.86 -26.56
CA GLY A 120 23.90 -16.79 -25.92
C GLY A 120 24.03 -16.83 -24.40
N SER A 121 24.99 -16.14 -23.82
CA SER A 121 24.74 -15.41 -22.59
C SER A 121 23.69 -14.36 -22.93
N THR A 122 22.47 -14.58 -22.45
CA THR A 122 21.43 -13.58 -22.22
C THR A 122 22.07 -12.29 -21.70
N SER A 123 22.52 -11.44 -22.62
CA SER A 123 22.98 -10.09 -22.30
C SER A 123 21.72 -9.27 -22.21
N THR A 124 21.03 -9.42 -21.08
CA THR A 124 20.29 -8.31 -20.54
C THR A 124 21.28 -7.15 -20.47
N SER A 125 21.03 -6.06 -21.21
CA SER A 125 21.54 -4.75 -20.83
C SER A 125 20.85 -4.41 -19.52
N GLN A 126 21.29 -5.08 -18.47
CA GLN A 126 20.96 -4.69 -17.14
C GLN A 126 21.69 -3.36 -16.95
N GLN A 127 20.99 -2.37 -16.42
CA GLN A 127 21.57 -1.84 -15.19
C GLN A 127 21.75 -3.06 -14.30
N GLN A 128 22.97 -3.61 -14.25
CA GLN A 128 23.39 -4.78 -13.48
C GLN A 128 22.25 -5.39 -12.62
N GLN A 129 21.48 -6.33 -13.17
CA GLN A 129 20.48 -7.11 -12.43
C GLN A 129 21.30 -8.28 -11.88
N THR A 130 22.05 -7.89 -10.84
CA THR A 130 22.13 -8.71 -9.65
C THR A 130 20.78 -9.37 -9.45
N THR A 131 20.75 -10.70 -9.36
CA THR A 131 19.61 -11.41 -8.77
C THR A 131 19.25 -10.68 -7.49
N VAL A 132 18.16 -9.91 -7.53
CA VAL A 132 17.75 -9.10 -6.39
C VAL A 132 17.23 -10.10 -5.39
N THR A 133 18.00 -10.35 -4.33
CA THR A 133 17.54 -11.15 -3.21
C THR A 133 16.62 -10.27 -2.38
N TYR A 134 15.46 -10.81 -2.00
CA TYR A 134 14.44 -10.06 -1.29
C TYR A 134 14.45 -10.43 0.19
N THR A 135 14.72 -9.45 1.05
CA THR A 135 14.51 -9.60 2.48
C THR A 135 13.08 -9.20 2.80
N LYS A 136 12.29 -10.17 3.29
CA LYS A 136 10.90 -9.93 3.70
C LYS A 136 10.86 -9.07 4.96
N VAL A 137 10.06 -8.00 4.92
CA VAL A 137 9.65 -7.24 6.10
C VAL A 137 8.17 -7.56 6.36
N ALA A 138 7.92 -8.26 7.45
CA ALA A 138 6.56 -8.65 7.82
C ALA A 138 5.68 -7.42 8.08
N ALA A 139 4.39 -7.57 7.81
CA ALA A 139 3.41 -6.54 8.16
C ALA A 139 3.40 -6.31 9.67
N THR A 140 3.41 -5.04 10.08
CA THR A 140 3.24 -4.62 11.47
C THR A 140 1.99 -3.76 11.54
N ALA A 141 1.06 -4.13 12.42
CA ALA A 141 -0.14 -3.32 12.61
C ALA A 141 0.23 -1.93 13.10
N ALA A 142 -0.41 -0.89 12.55
CA ALA A 142 -0.27 0.45 13.05
C ALA A 142 -0.83 0.55 14.46
N THR A 143 -0.20 1.41 15.23
CA THR A 143 -0.46 1.62 16.65
C THR A 143 -0.95 3.08 16.80
N ALA A 144 -1.60 3.45 17.91
CA ALA A 144 -2.06 4.82 18.14
C ALA A 144 -0.96 5.89 18.06
N THR A 145 0.29 5.54 18.40
CA THR A 145 1.42 6.49 18.47
C THR A 145 2.53 6.19 17.47
N GLN A 146 2.62 4.96 16.96
CA GLN A 146 3.61 4.56 15.97
C GLN A 146 2.93 4.07 14.69
N PRO A 147 3.36 4.56 13.51
CA PRO A 147 2.94 4.02 12.23
C PRO A 147 3.21 2.52 12.14
N GLY A 148 2.35 1.82 11.41
CA GLY A 148 2.58 0.43 11.03
C GLY A 148 3.12 0.32 9.62
N ASN A 149 3.15 -0.90 9.11
CA ASN A 149 3.45 -1.17 7.72
C ASN A 149 2.67 -2.36 7.17
N THR A 150 2.34 -2.32 5.88
CA THR A 150 2.00 -3.52 5.12
C THR A 150 3.24 -4.37 4.89
N GLU A 151 3.06 -5.65 4.52
CA GLU A 151 4.18 -6.50 4.14
C GLU A 151 4.86 -5.93 2.88
N TYR A 152 6.18 -5.81 2.93
CA TYR A 152 7.01 -5.40 1.79
C TYR A 152 8.36 -6.12 1.82
N TYR A 153 9.12 -5.95 0.75
CA TYR A 153 10.42 -6.60 0.58
C TYR A 153 11.46 -5.55 0.24
N ILE A 154 12.64 -5.68 0.84
CA ILE A 154 13.82 -4.87 0.51
C ILE A 154 14.66 -5.71 -0.44
N GLY A 155 14.89 -5.19 -1.64
CA GLY A 155 15.81 -5.80 -2.58
C GLY A 155 17.26 -5.51 -2.20
N SER A 156 18.19 -6.41 -2.56
CA SER A 156 19.63 -6.17 -2.45
C SER A 156 20.14 -4.97 -3.27
N ASP A 157 19.29 -4.42 -4.15
CA ASP A 157 19.48 -3.18 -4.89
C ASP A 157 19.05 -1.91 -4.11
N GLY A 158 18.61 -2.07 -2.85
CA GLY A 158 18.15 -0.98 -2.00
C GLY A 158 16.75 -0.45 -2.33
N LYS A 159 16.02 -1.10 -3.23
CA LYS A 159 14.64 -0.72 -3.60
C LYS A 159 13.61 -1.54 -2.83
N TYR A 160 12.35 -1.14 -2.95
CA TYR A 160 11.24 -1.72 -2.21
C TYR A 160 10.25 -2.40 -3.15
N TYR A 161 9.69 -3.53 -2.71
CA TYR A 161 8.85 -4.39 -3.53
C TYR A 161 7.65 -4.95 -2.75
N THR A 162 6.56 -5.27 -3.45
CA THR A 162 5.48 -6.16 -2.96
C THR A 162 5.50 -7.47 -3.71
N LEU A 163 5.02 -8.55 -3.09
CA LEU A 163 4.88 -9.86 -3.71
C LEU A 163 3.39 -10.15 -3.93
N SER A 164 2.99 -10.37 -5.19
CA SER A 164 1.65 -10.81 -5.55
C SER A 164 1.75 -11.91 -6.60
N ASN A 165 1.05 -13.03 -6.37
CA ASN A 165 1.04 -14.19 -7.27
C ASN A 165 2.45 -14.66 -7.69
N GLY A 166 3.39 -14.68 -6.74
CA GLY A 166 4.78 -15.09 -7.00
C GLY A 166 5.64 -14.08 -7.74
N THR A 167 5.10 -12.89 -8.06
CA THR A 167 5.81 -11.82 -8.78
C THR A 167 6.11 -10.64 -7.85
N TYR A 168 7.38 -10.20 -7.83
CA TYR A 168 7.81 -9.00 -7.11
C TYR A 168 7.60 -7.74 -7.97
N THR A 169 6.85 -6.77 -7.45
CA THR A 169 6.60 -5.49 -8.12
C THR A 169 7.22 -4.36 -7.32
N GLN A 170 8.02 -3.51 -7.95
CA GLN A 170 8.65 -2.36 -7.28
C GLN A 170 7.57 -1.37 -6.82
N ILE A 171 7.74 -0.83 -5.62
CA ILE A 171 6.89 0.20 -5.02
C ILE A 171 7.70 1.44 -4.64
N ALA A 172 7.03 2.58 -4.50
CA ALA A 172 7.66 3.79 -4.01
C ALA A 172 8.02 3.67 -2.52
N ALA A 173 9.05 4.40 -2.12
CA ALA A 173 9.46 4.47 -0.72
C ALA A 173 8.29 4.97 0.16
N ASN A 174 8.13 4.37 1.33
CA ASN A 174 7.08 4.65 2.30
C ASN A 174 5.64 4.34 1.87
N SER A 175 5.40 3.76 0.67
CA SER A 175 4.04 3.33 0.28
C SER A 175 3.48 2.19 1.14
N TRP A 176 4.35 1.46 1.85
CA TRP A 176 3.93 0.45 2.82
C TRP A 176 3.53 1.04 4.18
N VAL A 177 3.83 2.32 4.44
CA VAL A 177 3.57 2.92 5.74
C VAL A 177 2.06 3.03 5.94
N ILE A 178 1.59 2.40 7.02
CA ILE A 178 0.26 2.61 7.53
C ILE A 178 0.39 3.74 8.54
N PRO A 179 -0.23 4.92 8.31
CA PRO A 179 -0.19 6.00 9.28
C PRO A 179 -0.60 5.49 10.66
N ALA A 180 -0.01 6.07 11.71
CA ALA A 180 -0.50 5.82 13.06
C ALA A 180 -2.02 6.08 13.06
N LEU A 181 -2.80 5.20 13.69
CA LEU A 181 -4.26 5.24 13.61
C LEU A 181 -4.83 6.57 14.15
N GLY A 182 -4.00 7.35 14.83
CA GLY A 182 -4.41 8.50 15.59
C GLY A 182 -5.17 8.03 16.83
N VAL A 183 -5.02 8.79 17.91
CA VAL A 183 -5.98 8.73 19.01
C VAL A 183 -7.12 9.67 18.66
N SER A 184 -8.01 9.23 17.77
CA SER A 184 -9.31 9.87 17.62
C SER A 184 -10.17 9.45 18.81
N GLY A 185 -9.98 10.14 19.94
CA GLY A 185 -10.66 9.85 21.21
C GLY A 185 -9.75 10.12 22.41
N ASN A 186 -10.34 10.49 23.55
CA ASN A 186 -9.58 10.73 24.77
C ASN A 186 -8.79 9.48 25.17
N THR A 187 -7.49 9.60 25.39
CA THR A 187 -6.58 8.52 25.83
C THR A 187 -6.69 8.18 27.32
N TYR A 188 -7.60 8.84 28.02
CA TYR A 188 -7.79 8.74 29.46
C TYR A 188 -9.29 8.74 29.79
N PRO A 189 -9.69 8.08 30.88
CA PRO A 189 -11.07 8.08 31.36
C PRO A 189 -11.60 9.49 31.60
N THR A 190 -12.82 9.75 31.14
CA THR A 190 -13.57 10.97 31.44
C THR A 190 -14.85 10.66 32.18
N ASN A 191 -15.50 11.71 32.72
CA ASN A 191 -16.75 11.60 33.45
C ASN A 191 -16.66 10.58 34.61
N ILE A 192 -15.63 10.72 35.44
CA ILE A 192 -15.42 9.83 36.59
C ILE A 192 -16.49 10.13 37.63
N GLN A 193 -17.36 9.16 37.87
CA GLN A 193 -18.42 9.22 38.88
C GLN A 193 -18.06 8.32 40.06
N VAL A 194 -18.46 8.72 41.26
CA VAL A 194 -18.17 8.00 42.50
C VAL A 194 -19.47 7.74 43.26
N GLN A 195 -19.72 6.47 43.58
CA GLN A 195 -20.82 6.03 44.44
C GLN A 195 -20.25 5.48 45.74
N TYR A 196 -20.91 5.79 46.86
CA TYR A 196 -20.48 5.40 48.20
C TYR A 196 -21.43 4.33 48.76
N SER A 197 -20.87 3.35 49.46
CA SER A 197 -21.60 2.40 50.27
C SER A 197 -21.17 2.56 51.72
N GLU A 198 -22.04 3.14 52.55
CA GLU A 198 -21.81 3.33 53.99
C GLU A 198 -21.81 2.00 54.75
N GLU A 199 -22.66 1.05 54.35
CA GLU A 199 -22.74 -0.29 54.97
C GLU A 199 -21.42 -1.07 54.86
N TYR A 200 -20.70 -0.95 53.74
CA TYR A 200 -19.46 -1.69 53.50
C TYR A 200 -18.20 -0.81 53.53
N HIS A 201 -18.35 0.50 53.76
CA HIS A 201 -17.32 1.52 53.62
C HIS A 201 -16.51 1.35 52.32
N GLN A 202 -17.22 1.25 51.19
CA GLN A 202 -16.67 1.06 49.85
C GLN A 202 -17.03 2.21 48.91
N MET A 203 -16.19 2.39 47.90
CA MET A 203 -16.45 3.31 46.80
C MET A 203 -16.45 2.58 45.48
N ARG A 204 -17.44 2.88 44.63
CA ARG A 204 -17.48 2.44 43.24
C ARG A 204 -17.21 3.62 42.33
N PHE A 205 -16.19 3.47 41.50
CA PHE A 205 -15.86 4.38 40.42
C PHE A 205 -16.46 3.87 39.12
N THR A 206 -17.03 4.77 38.32
CA THR A 206 -17.43 4.50 36.94
C THR A 206 -16.91 5.62 36.04
N TRP A 207 -16.68 5.32 34.76
CA TRP A 207 -16.14 6.28 33.79
C TRP A 207 -16.65 5.99 32.37
N ASN A 208 -16.48 6.96 31.48
CA ASN A 208 -16.74 6.75 30.06
C ASN A 208 -15.68 5.84 29.44
N LYS A 209 -16.10 4.93 28.57
CA LYS A 209 -15.18 4.05 27.81
C LYS A 209 -14.17 4.89 27.01
N VAL A 210 -12.91 4.51 27.10
CA VAL A 210 -11.82 5.02 26.26
C VAL A 210 -11.68 4.12 25.04
N ASP A 211 -11.68 4.73 23.85
CA ASP A 211 -11.51 4.01 22.60
C ASP A 211 -10.13 3.39 22.51
N ASN A 212 -10.07 2.15 22.01
CA ASN A 212 -8.84 1.36 21.89
C ASN A 212 -8.08 1.14 23.21
N ALA A 213 -8.74 1.31 24.36
CA ALA A 213 -8.18 0.90 25.65
C ALA A 213 -7.93 -0.62 25.63
N GLN A 214 -6.76 -1.03 26.09
CA GLN A 214 -6.41 -2.42 26.33
C GLN A 214 -6.79 -2.79 27.76
N ASN A 215 -6.42 -1.95 28.72
CA ASN A 215 -6.69 -2.11 30.14
C ASN A 215 -6.96 -0.75 30.80
N TYR A 216 -7.57 -0.77 31.98
CA TYR A 216 -7.58 0.35 32.92
C TYR A 216 -6.75 0.05 34.18
N GLY A 217 -6.28 1.11 34.81
CA GLY A 217 -5.52 1.05 36.05
C GLY A 217 -5.95 2.13 37.02
N ILE A 218 -5.86 1.80 38.30
CA ILE A 218 -6.22 2.67 39.42
C ILE A 218 -4.97 2.94 40.23
N ALA A 219 -4.68 4.22 40.47
CA ALA A 219 -3.60 4.64 41.35
C ALA A 219 -4.14 5.57 42.45
N VAL A 220 -3.59 5.46 43.65
CA VAL A 220 -3.96 6.27 44.81
C VAL A 220 -2.74 7.02 45.30
N TYR A 221 -2.90 8.31 45.61
CA TYR A 221 -1.83 9.14 46.15
C TYR A 221 -1.70 8.92 47.66
N LEU A 222 -0.56 8.39 48.10
CA LEU A 222 -0.27 8.03 49.48
C LEU A 222 1.12 8.50 49.87
N ALA A 223 1.22 9.24 50.99
CA ALA A 223 2.49 9.73 51.55
C ALA A 223 3.41 10.43 50.51
N GLY A 224 2.83 11.32 49.70
CA GLY A 224 3.58 12.11 48.73
C GLY A 224 3.87 11.42 47.40
N LYS A 225 3.38 10.19 47.18
CA LYS A 225 3.66 9.40 45.96
C LYS A 225 2.41 8.68 45.44
N TRP A 226 2.32 8.50 44.13
CA TRP A 226 1.28 7.68 43.50
C TRP A 226 1.61 6.19 43.66
N ARG A 227 0.64 5.39 44.10
CA ARG A 227 0.75 3.93 44.22
C ARG A 227 -0.33 3.25 43.40
N ILE A 228 0.07 2.32 42.53
CA ILE A 228 -0.86 1.53 41.71
C ILE A 228 -1.56 0.52 42.62
N GLN A 229 -2.89 0.51 42.58
CA GLN A 229 -3.74 -0.48 43.26
C GLN A 229 -4.06 -1.65 42.32
N THR A 230 -4.36 -1.35 41.05
CA THR A 230 -4.57 -2.36 40.02
C THR A 230 -4.26 -1.77 38.64
N GLN A 231 -3.90 -2.63 37.70
CA GLN A 231 -3.64 -2.30 36.29
C GLN A 231 -4.21 -3.35 35.32
N SER A 232 -5.03 -4.27 35.85
CA SER A 232 -5.54 -5.45 35.15
C SER A 232 -7.03 -5.37 34.86
N ILE A 233 -7.65 -4.18 34.98
CA ILE A 233 -9.05 -3.99 34.63
C ILE A 233 -9.17 -4.10 33.10
N SER A 234 -10.04 -4.98 32.61
CA SER A 234 -10.26 -5.20 31.17
C SER A 234 -10.74 -3.94 30.45
N ALA A 235 -10.38 -3.79 29.17
CA ALA A 235 -10.91 -2.77 28.25
C ALA A 235 -12.44 -2.63 28.24
N SER A 236 -13.16 -3.74 28.44
CA SER A 236 -14.63 -3.77 28.43
C SER A 236 -15.26 -3.38 29.76
N THR A 237 -14.46 -3.20 30.81
CA THR A 237 -14.94 -2.88 32.16
C THR A 237 -14.67 -1.41 32.47
N THR A 238 -15.73 -0.63 32.62
CA THR A 238 -15.67 0.82 32.91
C THR A 238 -16.05 1.15 34.36
N SER A 239 -15.76 0.22 35.27
CA SER A 239 -16.01 0.40 36.70
C SER A 239 -14.98 -0.31 37.58
N TYR A 240 -14.80 0.20 38.79
CA TYR A 240 -13.95 -0.39 39.82
C TYR A 240 -14.58 -0.17 41.19
N THR A 241 -14.59 -1.20 42.04
CA THR A 241 -15.03 -1.08 43.44
C THR A 241 -13.82 -1.32 44.34
N THR A 242 -13.61 -0.43 45.31
CA THR A 242 -12.50 -0.54 46.28
C THR A 242 -12.64 -1.78 47.15
N PRO A 243 -11.57 -2.24 47.82
CA PRO A 243 -11.68 -3.24 48.89
C PRO A 243 -12.67 -2.82 49.99
N LYS A 244 -13.24 -3.80 50.69
CA LYS A 244 -14.13 -3.59 51.85
C LYS A 244 -13.37 -3.03 53.04
N ASN A 245 -14.12 -2.42 53.97
CA ASN A 245 -13.63 -1.98 55.28
C ASN A 245 -12.54 -0.91 55.19
N MET A 246 -12.68 0.04 54.25
CA MET A 246 -11.84 1.23 54.28
C MET A 246 -12.17 2.06 55.52
N THR A 247 -11.19 2.79 56.07
CA THR A 247 -11.37 3.59 57.28
C THR A 247 -12.26 4.81 56.99
N PRO A 248 -13.43 4.96 57.66
CA PRO A 248 -14.30 6.11 57.47
C PRO A 248 -13.60 7.44 57.80
N GLY A 249 -13.95 8.50 57.09
CA GLY A 249 -13.36 9.83 57.24
C GLY A 249 -11.99 10.02 56.58
N MET A 250 -11.36 8.96 56.06
CA MET A 250 -10.11 9.09 55.32
C MET A 250 -10.35 9.60 53.89
N THR A 251 -9.53 10.58 53.49
CA THR A 251 -9.57 11.17 52.15
C THR A 251 -8.44 10.64 51.28
N TYR A 252 -8.76 10.26 50.05
CA TYR A 252 -7.84 9.72 49.06
C TYR A 252 -7.95 10.50 47.75
N LYS A 253 -6.81 10.70 47.08
CA LYS A 253 -6.78 11.18 45.69
C LYS A 253 -6.53 9.99 44.77
N VAL A 254 -7.43 9.76 43.82
CA VAL A 254 -7.48 8.57 42.97
C VAL A 254 -7.40 8.98 41.51
N ALA A 255 -6.45 8.38 40.78
CA ALA A 255 -6.29 8.53 39.34
C ALA A 255 -6.71 7.24 38.64
N ILE A 256 -7.42 7.38 37.52
CA ILE A 256 -7.82 6.27 36.65
C ILE A 256 -7.11 6.48 35.31
N ALA A 257 -6.27 5.54 34.91
CA ALA A 257 -5.53 5.59 33.65
C ALA A 257 -6.09 4.53 32.69
N ALA A 258 -6.01 4.81 31.40
CA ALA A 258 -6.23 3.83 30.35
C ALA A 258 -4.88 3.49 29.69
N LYS A 259 -4.70 2.22 29.36
CA LYS A 259 -3.60 1.75 28.53
C LYS A 259 -4.09 1.75 27.09
N VAL A 260 -3.70 2.74 26.32
CA VAL A 260 -3.99 2.79 24.90
C VAL A 260 -2.70 2.46 24.19
N ASN A 261 -2.76 1.47 23.30
CA ASN A 261 -1.64 1.18 22.42
C ASN A 261 -0.31 0.85 23.12
N GLY A 262 -0.35 0.00 24.15
CA GLY A 262 0.83 -0.38 24.91
C GLY A 262 1.26 0.64 25.97
N THR A 263 0.74 1.88 25.94
CA THR A 263 1.20 2.98 26.80
C THR A 263 0.10 3.48 27.72
N TRP A 264 0.45 3.80 28.97
CA TRP A 264 -0.46 4.40 29.94
C TRP A 264 -0.40 5.92 29.85
N ASP A 265 -1.55 6.59 29.71
CA ASP A 265 -1.62 8.05 29.79
C ASP A 265 -1.63 8.54 31.25
N VAL A 266 -0.47 8.42 31.90
CA VAL A 266 -0.30 8.75 33.33
C VAL A 266 -0.49 10.24 33.60
N ALA A 267 -0.03 11.10 32.68
CA ALA A 267 -0.09 12.55 32.85
C ALA A 267 -1.54 13.05 32.91
N ASN A 268 -2.39 12.64 31.96
CA ASN A 268 -3.80 13.02 31.99
C ASN A 268 -4.58 12.33 33.11
N ALA A 269 -4.23 11.08 33.48
CA ALA A 269 -4.83 10.42 34.63
C ALA A 269 -4.60 11.17 35.95
N ILE A 270 -3.36 11.62 36.19
CA ILE A 270 -3.01 12.42 37.39
C ILE A 270 -3.69 13.79 37.35
N LYS A 271 -3.73 14.43 36.16
CA LYS A 271 -4.38 15.74 35.97
C LYS A 271 -5.88 15.69 36.28
N ASN A 272 -6.55 14.58 35.96
CA ASN A 272 -7.99 14.38 36.14
C ASN A 272 -8.33 13.51 37.38
N ALA A 273 -7.40 13.37 38.32
CA ALA A 273 -7.62 12.58 39.52
C ALA A 273 -8.73 13.16 40.40
N VAL A 274 -9.57 12.29 40.95
CA VAL A 274 -10.68 12.64 41.84
C VAL A 274 -10.26 12.53 43.30
N THR A 275 -10.76 13.43 44.13
CA THR A 275 -10.62 13.36 45.59
C THR A 275 -11.89 12.78 46.18
N VAL A 276 -11.75 11.73 46.99
CA VAL A 276 -12.87 11.00 47.60
C VAL A 276 -12.64 10.84 49.08
N THR A 277 -13.71 10.86 49.87
CA THR A 277 -13.67 10.62 51.32
C THR A 277 -14.55 9.43 51.64
N VAL A 278 -14.01 8.46 52.37
CA VAL A 278 -14.75 7.27 52.79
C VAL A 278 -15.85 7.71 53.76
N LYS A 279 -17.09 7.29 53.47
CA LYS A 279 -18.26 7.51 54.34
C LYS A 279 -18.51 6.29 55.19
#